data_AF-M4BRE1-F1
#
_entry.id   AF-M4BRE1-F1
#
_cell.length_a   1.000
_cell.length_b   1.000
_cell.length_c   1.000
_cell.angle_alpha   90.00
_cell.angle_beta   90.00
_cell.angle_gamma   90.00
#
_symmetry.space_group_name_H-M   'P 1'
#
loop_
_entity.id
_entity.type
_entity.pdbx_description
1 polymer ?
#
loop_
_entity_poly.entity_id
_entity_poly.type
_entity_poly.pdbx_seq_one_letter_code
_entity_poly.pdbx_strand_id
1 'polypeptide(L)'
;MVKSASELTAGRKRMALLPAGCKTLRTNFWTPIAVVENVYILPGIPSMVRSMLTANEEHFTGVFIFRAIVKTLQMEGDIAAQLSAVQDAHPDVAIGSYVNLTKDETGVRDTSFSTRITVEGRDETEIKEVSDEIARLFDGKCEFPADES
;
A
#
# COMPACT_ATOMS: atom_id res chain seq x y z
N MET A 1 32.78 -0.39 17.84
CA MET A 1 32.41 0.31 19.09
C MET A 1 31.92 1.71 18.74
N VAL A 2 30.61 1.97 18.73
CA VAL A 2 30.03 3.32 18.76
C VAL A 2 28.82 3.27 19.69
N LYS A 3 29.07 3.52 20.97
CA LYS A 3 28.04 3.73 21.99
C LYS A 3 27.77 5.23 22.00
N SER A 4 26.84 5.73 21.18
CA SER A 4 26.21 7.02 21.51
C SER A 4 25.04 6.72 22.44
N ALA A 5 25.37 6.47 23.71
CA ALA A 5 24.42 6.61 24.80
C ALA A 5 24.09 8.10 24.91
N SER A 6 23.32 8.59 23.94
CA SER A 6 22.74 9.91 23.99
C SER A 6 21.94 9.98 25.29
N GLU A 7 22.16 11.03 26.08
CA GLU A 7 21.68 11.10 27.46
C GLU A 7 20.19 10.76 27.58
N LEU A 8 19.82 10.05 28.64
CA LEU A 8 18.44 9.69 28.93
C LEU A 8 17.68 10.92 29.41
N THR A 9 17.26 11.76 28.46
CA THR A 9 16.50 12.99 28.72
C THR A 9 15.13 12.68 29.33
N ALA A 10 14.55 13.66 30.03
CA ALA A 10 13.18 13.54 30.55
C ALA A 10 12.16 13.23 29.43
N GLY A 11 12.35 13.80 28.23
CA GLY A 11 11.54 13.50 27.06
C GLY A 11 11.61 12.03 26.66
N ARG A 12 12.82 11.45 26.60
CA ARG A 12 13.01 10.02 26.27
C ARG A 12 12.48 9.08 27.34
N LYS A 13 12.54 9.47 28.62
CA LYS A 13 11.89 8.71 29.70
C LYS A 13 10.38 8.64 29.52
N ARG A 14 9.73 9.72 29.06
CA ARG A 14 8.29 9.71 28.76
C ARG A 14 7.93 8.76 27.62
N MET A 15 8.83 8.56 26.64
CA MET A 15 8.59 7.60 25.55
C MET A 15 8.61 6.13 26.00
N ALA A 16 9.10 5.86 27.21
CA ALA A 16 9.01 4.53 27.84
C ALA A 16 7.70 4.31 28.61
N LEU A 17 6.84 5.34 28.74
CA LEU A 17 5.52 5.20 29.33
C LEU A 17 4.56 4.64 28.28
N LEU A 18 4.15 3.39 28.48
CA LEU A 18 3.17 2.72 27.62
C LEU A 18 1.84 2.56 28.37
N PRO A 19 0.71 2.41 27.64
CA PRO A 19 -0.57 2.12 28.25
C PRO A 19 -0.52 0.90 29.16
N ALA A 20 -1.23 0.94 30.29
CA ALA A 20 -1.27 -0.18 31.22
C ALA A 20 -1.82 -1.44 30.53
N GLY A 21 -1.14 -2.58 30.71
CA GLY A 21 -1.55 -3.86 30.12
C GLY A 21 -1.28 -4.01 28.63
N CYS A 22 -0.59 -3.05 27.98
CA CYS A 22 -0.25 -3.20 26.57
C CYS A 22 0.73 -4.35 26.34
N LYS A 23 0.62 -4.99 25.17
CA LYS A 23 1.69 -5.84 24.63
C LYS A 23 2.67 -4.97 23.84
N THR A 24 3.88 -5.50 23.60
CA THR A 24 4.88 -4.83 22.78
C THR A 24 5.36 -5.72 21.66
N LEU A 25 5.40 -5.21 20.44
CA LEU A 25 6.06 -5.86 19.32
C LEU A 25 7.47 -5.25 19.14
N ARG A 26 8.46 -6.12 18.94
CA ARG A 26 9.85 -5.69 18.74
C ARG A 26 10.00 -5.16 17.32
N THR A 27 10.89 -4.19 17.13
CA THR A 27 11.15 -3.58 15.83
C THR A 27 12.65 -3.43 15.62
N ASN A 28 13.04 -3.00 14.43
CA ASN A 28 14.44 -2.66 14.13
C ASN A 28 14.90 -1.33 14.75
N PHE A 29 14.02 -0.66 15.50
CA PHE A 29 14.29 0.59 16.19
C PHE A 29 14.36 0.39 17.70
N TRP A 30 14.84 1.41 18.41
CA TRP A 30 14.90 1.41 19.87
C TRP A 30 13.53 1.50 20.54
N THR A 31 12.47 1.83 19.78
CA THR A 31 11.08 1.92 20.24
C THR A 31 10.25 0.72 19.77
N PRO A 32 9.45 0.08 20.64
CA PRO A 32 8.52 -0.98 20.23
C PRO A 32 7.24 -0.39 19.62
N ILE A 33 6.42 -1.26 19.00
CA ILE A 33 4.99 -0.97 18.79
C ILE A 33 4.26 -1.34 20.09
N ALA A 34 3.49 -0.43 20.66
CA ALA A 34 2.59 -0.76 21.77
C ALA A 34 1.22 -1.17 21.24
N VAL A 35 0.71 -2.28 21.77
CA VAL A 35 -0.55 -2.89 21.32
C VAL A 35 -1.53 -2.94 22.48
N VAL A 36 -2.68 -2.30 22.31
CA VAL A 36 -3.80 -2.32 23.25
C VAL A 36 -4.98 -2.92 22.51
N GLU A 37 -5.33 -4.16 22.82
CA GLU A 37 -6.35 -4.92 22.07
C GLU A 37 -6.04 -4.94 20.56
N ASN A 38 -6.86 -4.32 19.73
CA ASN A 38 -6.68 -4.19 18.28
C ASN A 38 -6.10 -2.82 17.85
N VAL A 39 -5.59 -2.02 18.80
CA VAL A 39 -5.00 -0.70 18.55
C VAL A 39 -3.49 -0.78 18.59
N TYR A 40 -2.85 -0.34 17.50
CA TYR A 40 -1.39 -0.31 17.35
C TYR A 40 -0.90 1.14 17.39
N ILE A 41 -0.02 1.42 18.33
CA ILE A 41 0.57 2.75 18.51
C ILE A 41 1.89 2.80 17.74
N LEU A 42 1.89 3.57 16.65
CA LEU A 42 3.00 3.70 15.71
C LEU A 42 3.51 5.15 15.67
N PRO A 43 4.75 5.37 15.23
CA PRO A 43 5.31 6.71 15.10
C PRO A 43 4.70 7.48 13.93
N GLY A 44 4.76 8.81 13.95
CA GLY A 44 4.25 9.66 12.87
C GLY A 44 5.12 9.71 11.60
N ILE A 45 6.25 8.98 11.54
CA ILE A 45 7.17 9.00 10.40
C ILE A 45 6.84 7.82 9.48
N PRO A 46 6.37 8.04 8.23
CA PRO A 46 5.89 6.97 7.35
C PRO A 46 6.92 5.86 7.08
N SER A 47 8.20 6.22 6.89
CA SER A 47 9.26 5.22 6.68
C SER A 47 9.49 4.33 7.90
N MET A 48 9.34 4.88 9.11
CA MET A 48 9.46 4.11 10.35
C MET A 48 8.23 3.22 10.56
N VAL A 49 7.03 3.70 10.22
CA VAL A 49 5.80 2.88 10.21
C VAL A 49 5.98 1.66 9.31
N ARG A 50 6.40 1.85 8.05
CA ARG A 50 6.63 0.75 7.10
C ARG A 50 7.61 -0.27 7.68
N SER A 51 8.79 0.17 8.11
CA SER A 51 9.79 -0.75 8.66
C SER A 51 9.35 -1.49 9.93
N MET A 52 8.53 -0.86 10.78
CA MET A 52 7.99 -1.50 11.98
C MET A 52 6.92 -2.56 11.65
N LEU A 53 6.07 -2.29 10.65
CA LEU A 53 5.08 -3.25 10.16
C LEU A 53 5.75 -4.44 9.46
N THR A 54 6.70 -4.18 8.54
CA THR A 54 7.48 -5.22 7.85
C THR A 54 8.20 -6.15 8.82
N ALA A 55 8.84 -5.60 9.85
CA ALA A 55 9.52 -6.40 10.88
C ALA A 55 8.58 -7.29 11.72
N ASN A 56 7.26 -7.09 11.62
CA ASN A 56 6.24 -7.85 12.32
C ASN A 56 5.15 -8.38 11.36
N GLU A 57 5.47 -8.61 10.09
CA GLU A 57 4.49 -9.10 9.10
C GLU A 57 3.78 -10.38 9.53
N GLU A 58 4.49 -11.32 10.16
CA GLU A 58 3.91 -12.55 10.71
C GLU A 58 2.82 -12.29 11.76
N HIS A 59 2.81 -11.10 12.37
CA HIS A 59 1.75 -10.67 13.29
C HIS A 59 0.51 -10.18 12.55
N PHE A 60 0.69 -9.58 11.37
CA PHE A 60 -0.36 -9.00 10.54
C PHE A 60 -0.76 -9.98 9.44
N THR A 61 -1.23 -11.15 9.84
CA THR A 61 -1.70 -12.18 8.91
C THR A 61 -3.16 -11.98 8.56
N GLY A 62 -3.53 -12.38 7.35
CA GLY A 62 -4.89 -12.27 6.84
C GLY A 62 -5.04 -12.99 5.51
N VAL A 63 -6.19 -12.78 4.86
CA VAL A 63 -6.38 -13.24 3.49
C VAL A 63 -5.52 -12.38 2.57
N PHE A 64 -4.61 -13.02 1.83
CA PHE A 64 -3.77 -12.34 0.86
C PHE A 64 -4.63 -11.78 -0.29
N ILE A 65 -4.33 -10.56 -0.70
CA ILE A 65 -4.98 -9.89 -1.82
C ILE A 65 -3.90 -9.57 -2.85
N PHE A 66 -4.04 -10.14 -4.04
CA PHE A 66 -3.21 -9.81 -5.19
C PHE A 66 -3.70 -8.51 -5.81
N ARG A 67 -2.76 -7.68 -6.24
CA ARG A 67 -3.05 -6.41 -6.89
C ARG A 67 -2.24 -6.25 -8.16
N ALA A 68 -2.89 -5.80 -9.22
CA ALA A 68 -2.25 -5.31 -10.43
C ALA A 68 -2.66 -3.86 -10.69
N ILE A 69 -1.78 -3.13 -11.37
CA ILE A 69 -2.01 -1.75 -11.79
C ILE A 69 -1.86 -1.67 -13.30
N VAL A 70 -2.91 -1.27 -14.00
CA VAL A 70 -2.85 -0.99 -15.44
C VAL A 70 -2.84 0.53 -15.64
N LYS A 71 -1.81 1.04 -16.30
CA LYS A 71 -1.68 2.45 -16.65
C LYS A 71 -2.02 2.66 -18.12
N THR A 72 -2.95 3.55 -18.42
CA THR A 72 -3.37 3.88 -19.80
C THR A 72 -3.35 5.39 -20.04
N LEU A 73 -3.18 5.80 -21.30
CA LEU A 73 -3.33 7.18 -21.75
C LEU A 73 -4.80 7.57 -22.02
N GLN A 74 -5.73 6.62 -21.97
CA GLN A 74 -7.15 6.89 -22.14
C GLN A 74 -7.75 7.63 -20.93
N MET A 75 -8.77 8.45 -21.20
CA MET A 75 -9.49 9.20 -20.16
C MET A 75 -10.54 8.31 -19.51
N GLU A 76 -10.86 8.57 -18.23
CA GLU A 76 -11.81 7.75 -17.46
C GLU A 76 -13.19 7.62 -18.11
N GLY A 77 -13.70 8.71 -18.71
CA GLY A 77 -14.98 8.68 -19.40
C GLY A 77 -15.02 7.74 -20.61
N ASP A 78 -13.88 7.54 -21.28
CA ASP A 78 -13.79 6.70 -22.48
C ASP A 78 -13.76 5.21 -22.11
N ILE A 79 -13.15 4.88 -20.96
CA ILE A 79 -12.99 3.49 -20.52
C ILE A 79 -14.15 2.97 -19.67
N ALA A 80 -14.93 3.84 -19.04
CA ALA A 80 -15.91 3.49 -18.00
C ALA A 80 -16.89 2.38 -18.42
N ALA A 81 -17.44 2.45 -19.64
CA ALA A 81 -18.43 1.48 -20.12
C ALA A 81 -17.81 0.09 -20.32
N GLN A 82 -16.63 0.01 -20.93
CA GLN A 82 -15.94 -1.26 -21.15
C GLN A 82 -15.40 -1.83 -19.84
N LEU A 83 -14.90 -0.97 -18.95
CA LEU A 83 -14.41 -1.39 -17.64
C LEU A 83 -15.55 -1.97 -16.77
N SER A 84 -16.75 -1.41 -16.87
CA SER A 84 -17.95 -1.95 -16.21
C SER A 84 -18.31 -3.34 -16.72
N ALA A 85 -18.20 -3.57 -18.03
CA ALA A 85 -18.45 -4.89 -18.61
C ALA A 85 -17.45 -5.94 -18.13
N VAL A 86 -16.17 -5.57 -17.96
CA VAL A 86 -15.16 -6.46 -17.37
C VAL A 86 -15.47 -6.73 -15.89
N GLN A 87 -15.86 -5.71 -15.12
CA GLN A 87 -16.26 -5.87 -13.72
C GLN A 87 -17.48 -6.81 -13.56
N ASP A 88 -18.47 -6.72 -14.45
CA ASP A 88 -19.65 -7.59 -14.44
C ASP A 88 -19.30 -9.05 -14.79
N ALA A 89 -18.26 -9.27 -15.60
CA ALA A 89 -17.76 -10.59 -15.95
C ALA A 89 -16.93 -11.24 -14.82
N HIS A 90 -16.31 -10.43 -13.97
CA HIS A 90 -15.42 -10.86 -12.87
C HIS A 90 -15.90 -10.33 -11.51
N PRO A 91 -16.99 -10.90 -10.94
CA PRO A 91 -17.60 -10.39 -9.71
C PRO A 91 -16.72 -10.54 -8.45
N ASP A 92 -15.74 -11.44 -8.48
CA ASP A 92 -14.80 -11.67 -7.36
C ASP A 92 -13.54 -10.79 -7.44
N VAL A 93 -13.38 -10.01 -8.52
CA VAL A 93 -12.29 -9.06 -8.74
C VAL A 93 -12.80 -7.64 -8.55
N ALA A 94 -12.12 -6.86 -7.72
CA ALA A 94 -12.40 -5.44 -7.54
C ALA A 94 -11.60 -4.62 -8.56
N ILE A 95 -12.30 -3.88 -9.41
CA ILE A 95 -11.72 -3.00 -10.43
C ILE A 95 -12.02 -1.54 -10.08
N GLY A 96 -10.98 -0.70 -10.03
CA GLY A 96 -11.10 0.74 -9.78
C GLY A 96 -10.33 1.57 -10.80
N SER A 97 -10.83 2.76 -11.15
CA SER A 97 -10.15 3.73 -12.02
C SER A 97 -9.85 5.03 -11.29
N TYR A 98 -8.68 5.61 -11.56
CA TYR A 98 -8.23 6.86 -10.97
C TYR A 98 -7.56 7.74 -12.03
N VAL A 99 -8.17 8.89 -12.32
CA VAL A 99 -7.56 9.90 -13.20
C VAL A 99 -6.28 10.45 -12.61
N ASN A 100 -5.31 10.69 -13.49
CA ASN A 100 -4.07 11.32 -13.12
C ASN A 100 -4.27 12.83 -12.91
N LEU A 101 -4.39 13.21 -11.64
CA LEU A 101 -4.53 14.60 -11.20
C LEU A 101 -3.19 15.22 -10.76
N THR A 102 -2.05 14.51 -10.88
CA THR A 102 -0.77 15.07 -10.44
C THR A 102 -0.38 16.24 -11.34
N LYS A 103 -0.39 17.42 -10.72
CA LYS A 103 0.68 18.40 -10.95
C LYS A 103 1.81 17.91 -10.06
N ASP A 104 2.95 17.51 -10.60
CA ASP A 104 4.07 17.12 -9.76
C ASP A 104 4.50 18.29 -8.83
N GLU A 105 5.36 18.01 -7.86
CA GLU A 105 5.94 19.03 -6.96
C GLU A 105 6.77 20.09 -7.73
N THR A 106 7.02 19.88 -9.03
CA THR A 106 7.74 20.77 -9.96
C THR A 106 6.81 21.59 -10.88
N GLY A 107 5.49 21.37 -10.83
CA GLY A 107 4.48 21.94 -11.73
C GLY A 107 4.26 21.21 -13.07
N VAL A 108 4.97 20.12 -13.35
CA VAL A 108 4.87 19.29 -14.56
C VAL A 108 3.89 18.13 -14.33
N ARG A 109 3.00 17.90 -15.30
CA ARG A 109 2.08 16.76 -15.28
C ARG A 109 2.85 15.49 -15.62
N ASP A 110 2.66 14.41 -14.85
CA ASP A 110 3.12 13.09 -15.28
C ASP A 110 2.31 12.68 -16.52
N THR A 111 2.98 12.65 -17.67
CA THR A 111 2.37 12.30 -18.97
C THR A 111 2.46 10.82 -19.29
N SER A 112 2.99 9.99 -18.38
CA SER A 112 3.12 8.55 -18.60
C SER A 112 1.78 7.80 -18.55
N PHE A 113 0.75 8.39 -17.92
CA PHE A 113 -0.61 7.86 -17.90
C PHE A 113 -1.65 8.97 -17.68
N SER A 114 -2.84 8.77 -18.25
CA SER A 114 -4.03 9.60 -17.98
C SER A 114 -4.92 8.97 -16.91
N THR A 115 -5.03 7.64 -16.92
CA THR A 115 -5.86 6.89 -15.96
C THR A 115 -5.08 5.68 -15.44
N ARG A 116 -5.14 5.47 -14.13
CA ARG A 116 -4.63 4.30 -13.44
C ARG A 116 -5.79 3.40 -13.07
N ILE A 117 -5.72 2.15 -13.47
CA ILE A 117 -6.71 1.12 -13.14
C ILE A 117 -6.08 0.17 -12.13
N THR A 118 -6.78 -0.11 -11.03
CA THR A 118 -6.40 -1.09 -10.01
C THR A 118 -7.27 -2.33 -10.16
N VAL A 119 -6.64 -3.49 -10.12
CA VAL A 119 -7.30 -4.79 -10.20
C VAL A 119 -6.87 -5.57 -8.95
N GLU A 120 -7.82 -5.90 -8.08
CA GLU A 120 -7.55 -6.50 -6.76
C GLU A 120 -8.43 -7.73 -6.54
N GLY A 121 -7.86 -8.80 -5.96
CA GLY A 121 -8.63 -10.02 -5.67
C GLY A 121 -7.79 -11.11 -5.01
N ARG A 122 -8.37 -12.30 -4.89
CA ARG A 122 -7.79 -13.40 -4.08
C ARG A 122 -7.07 -14.47 -4.88
N ASP A 123 -7.24 -14.49 -6.20
CA ASP A 123 -6.58 -15.43 -7.10
C ASP A 123 -5.57 -14.69 -7.99
N GLU A 124 -4.29 -15.00 -7.84
CA GLU A 124 -3.22 -14.39 -8.62
C GLU A 124 -3.39 -14.58 -10.13
N THR A 125 -3.88 -15.75 -10.54
CA THR A 125 -4.05 -16.11 -11.95
C THR A 125 -5.17 -15.27 -12.55
N GLU A 126 -6.30 -15.17 -11.84
CA GLU A 126 -7.43 -14.34 -12.28
C GLU A 126 -7.03 -12.86 -12.37
N ILE A 127 -6.30 -12.34 -11.38
CA ILE A 127 -5.82 -10.95 -11.41
C ILE A 127 -4.88 -10.71 -12.58
N LYS A 128 -4.01 -11.67 -12.88
CA LYS A 128 -3.14 -11.59 -14.07
C LYS A 128 -3.97 -11.58 -15.35
N GLU A 129 -4.93 -12.49 -15.51
CA GLU A 129 -5.77 -12.58 -16.69
C GLU A 129 -6.60 -11.31 -16.93
N VAL A 130 -7.28 -10.82 -15.89
CA VAL A 130 -8.10 -9.61 -15.95
C VAL A 130 -7.24 -8.37 -16.23
N SER A 131 -6.08 -8.25 -15.58
CA SER A 131 -5.17 -7.13 -15.85
C SER A 131 -4.60 -7.15 -17.27
N ASP A 132 -4.28 -8.34 -17.82
CA ASP A 132 -3.83 -8.51 -19.20
C ASP A 132 -4.96 -8.22 -20.22
N GLU A 133 -6.21 -8.52 -19.89
CA GLU A 133 -7.38 -8.12 -20.68
C GLU A 133 -7.54 -6.60 -20.70
N ILE A 134 -7.57 -5.96 -19.54
CA ILE A 134 -7.71 -4.50 -19.40
C ILE A 134 -6.56 -3.77 -20.12
N ALA A 135 -5.32 -4.26 -19.98
CA ALA A 135 -4.16 -3.72 -20.68
C ALA A 135 -4.33 -3.77 -22.21
N ARG A 136 -4.87 -4.88 -22.75
CA ARG A 136 -5.15 -5.00 -24.20
C ARG A 136 -6.29 -4.11 -24.65
N LEU A 137 -7.36 -3.97 -23.86
CA LEU A 137 -8.51 -3.13 -24.20
C LEU A 137 -8.16 -1.64 -24.29
N PHE A 138 -7.29 -1.17 -23.40
CA PHE A 138 -7.02 0.26 -23.24
C PHE A 138 -5.61 0.68 -23.64
N ASP A 139 -4.88 -0.16 -24.39
CA ASP A 139 -3.47 0.07 -24.77
C ASP A 139 -2.60 0.46 -23.55
N GLY A 140 -2.84 -0.26 -22.45
CA GLY A 140 -2.27 0.00 -21.15
C GLY A 140 -1.03 -0.84 -20.87
N LYS A 141 -0.23 -0.40 -19.90
CA LYS A 141 0.89 -1.17 -19.35
C LYS A 141 0.50 -1.72 -17.99
N CYS A 142 0.61 -3.03 -17.83
CA CYS A 142 0.40 -3.70 -16.56
C CYS A 142 1.68 -3.67 -15.72
N GLU A 143 1.51 -3.32 -14.45
CA GLU A 143 2.53 -3.33 -13.41
C GLU A 143 1.98 -4.10 -12.22
N PHE A 144 2.68 -5.14 -11.80
CA PHE A 144 2.44 -5.76 -10.50
C PHE A 144 3.29 -4.98 -9.50
N PRO A 145 2.70 -4.40 -8.45
CA PRO A 145 3.48 -3.84 -7.35
C PRO A 145 4.46 -4.93 -6.92
N ALA A 146 5.76 -4.60 -6.88
CA ALA A 146 6.70 -5.50 -6.26
C ALA A 146 6.17 -5.80 -4.86
N ASP A 147 6.13 -7.08 -4.50
CA ASP A 147 5.92 -7.47 -3.11
C ASP A 147 6.97 -6.66 -2.33
N GLU A 148 6.54 -5.66 -1.56
CA GLU A 148 7.44 -4.82 -0.78
C GLU A 148 7.89 -5.68 0.41
N SER A 149 8.69 -6.71 0.13
CA SER A 149 9.32 -7.61 1.11
C SER A 149 10.33 -6.90 1.98
#